data_AF-A0A2D1UA93-F1
#
_entry.id   AF-A0A2D1UA93-F1
#
_cell.length_a   1.000
_cell.length_b   1.000
_cell.length_c   1.000
_cell.angle_alpha   90.00
_cell.angle_beta   90.00
_cell.angle_gamma   90.00
#
_symmetry.space_group_name_H-M   'P 1'
#
loop_
_entity.id
_entity.type
_entity.pdbx_description
1 polymer ?
#
loop_
_entity_poly.entity_id
_entity_poly.type
_entity_poly.pdbx_seq_one_letter_code
_entity_poly.pdbx_strand_id
1 'polypeptide(L)'
;MAKGEKILIKLDNYRFQEYGIVEGRVQNISFTPDEEGNYYEDVLLPKGLRTSYQKTLPFDKELKGNAEIVTQDLRLIERFFYQIRKLLAYQTE
;
A
#
# COMPACT_ATOMS: atom_id res chain seq x y z
N MET A 1 -5.23 -6.00 8.74
CA MET A 1 -3.86 -5.51 8.54
C MET A 1 -2.94 -6.45 9.28
N ALA A 2 -1.87 -6.89 8.65
CA ALA A 2 -0.96 -7.89 9.18
C ALA A 2 0.49 -7.59 8.78
N LYS A 3 1.43 -8.02 9.62
CA LYS A 3 2.86 -7.91 9.35
C LYS A 3 3.22 -8.54 8.00
N GLY A 4 4.00 -7.83 7.19
CA GLY A 4 4.48 -8.29 5.89
C GLY A 4 3.57 -7.95 4.70
N GLU A 5 2.37 -7.40 4.94
CA GLU A 5 1.49 -6.91 3.87
C GLU A 5 2.21 -5.88 2.99
N LYS A 6 1.93 -5.94 1.69
CA LYS A 6 2.52 -5.05 0.69
C LYS A 6 1.89 -3.67 0.82
N ILE A 7 2.72 -2.63 0.74
CA ILE A 7 2.29 -1.23 0.76
C ILE A 7 2.72 -0.55 -0.53
N LEU A 8 1.82 0.23 -1.11
CA LEU A 8 2.06 1.08 -2.27
C LEU A 8 2.09 2.54 -1.82
N ILE A 9 3.24 3.21 -1.94
CA ILE A 9 3.44 4.56 -1.44
C ILE A 9 3.54 5.54 -2.62
N LYS A 10 2.55 6.43 -2.72
CA LYS A 10 2.49 7.53 -3.69
C LYS A 10 3.00 8.80 -3.00
N LEU A 11 4.18 9.25 -3.37
CA LEU A 11 4.81 10.43 -2.76
C LEU A 11 4.22 11.71 -3.36
N ASP A 12 3.96 12.71 -2.52
CA ASP A 12 3.30 13.96 -2.94
C ASP A 12 4.18 14.76 -3.90
N ASN A 13 5.50 14.78 -3.64
CA ASN A 13 6.49 15.47 -4.45
C ASN A 13 6.86 14.72 -5.75
N TYR A 14 6.36 13.50 -5.95
CA TYR A 14 6.67 12.66 -7.11
C TYR A 14 5.40 12.07 -7.70
N ARG A 15 4.87 12.71 -8.76
CA ARG A 15 3.68 12.25 -9.47
C ARG A 15 3.84 10.80 -9.89
N PHE A 16 3.02 9.90 -9.34
CA PHE A 16 3.16 8.46 -9.55
C PHE A 16 3.00 8.05 -11.02
N GLN A 17 2.28 8.85 -11.83
CA GLN A 17 2.13 8.62 -13.27
C GLN A 17 3.46 8.78 -14.03
N GLU A 18 4.39 9.58 -13.51
CA GLU A 18 5.68 9.91 -14.15
C GLU A 18 6.84 9.16 -13.50
N TYR A 19 6.82 9.06 -12.16
CA TYR A 19 7.93 8.52 -11.38
C TYR A 19 7.71 7.08 -10.93
N GLY A 20 6.47 6.58 -10.97
CA GLY A 20 6.10 5.29 -10.40
C GLY A 20 5.82 5.38 -8.89
N ILE A 21 5.64 4.22 -8.27
CA ILE A 21 5.23 4.06 -6.87
C ILE A 21 6.39 3.43 -6.09
N VAL A 22 6.59 3.82 -4.83
CA VAL A 22 7.54 3.16 -3.91
C VAL A 22 6.84 1.99 -3.23
N GLU A 23 7.50 0.83 -3.20
CA GLU A 23 6.95 -0.39 -2.56
C GLU A 23 7.50 -0.53 -1.13
N GLY A 24 6.60 -0.69 -0.17
CA GLY A 24 6.90 -0.96 1.23
C GLY A 24 6.30 -2.27 1.74
N ARG A 25 6.62 -2.62 2.98
CA ARG A 25 6.02 -3.73 3.74
C ARG A 25 5.75 -3.32 5.18
N VAL A 26 4.60 -3.70 5.72
CA VAL A 26 4.27 -3.51 7.15
C VAL A 26 5.32 -4.25 7.99
N GLN A 27 6.08 -3.53 8.81
CA GLN A 27 7.07 -4.11 9.73
C GLN A 27 6.46 -4.33 11.11
N ASN A 28 5.90 -3.28 11.71
CA ASN A 28 5.24 -3.29 13.00
C ASN A 28 4.02 -2.36 12.97
N ILE A 29 3.01 -2.70 13.76
CA ILE A 29 1.80 -1.90 13.95
C ILE A 29 1.87 -1.43 15.41
N SER A 30 1.81 -0.11 15.66
CA SER A 30 1.73 0.39 17.03
C SER A 30 0.42 -0.06 17.67
N PHE A 31 0.51 -0.61 18.88
CA PHE A 31 -0.67 -0.98 19.68
C PHE A 31 -1.25 0.20 20.47
N THR A 32 -0.54 1.33 20.50
CA THR A 32 -0.95 2.52 21.24
C THR A 32 -1.18 3.67 20.27
N PRO A 33 -2.38 4.27 20.26
CA PRO A 33 -2.65 5.45 19.46
C PRO A 33 -1.96 6.69 20.05
N ASP A 34 -1.82 7.73 19.25
CA ASP A 34 -1.45 9.07 19.72
C ASP A 34 -2.60 9.77 20.48
N GLU A 35 -2.36 11.00 20.93
CA GLU A 35 -3.36 11.80 21.66
C GLU A 35 -4.62 12.10 20.82
N GLU A 36 -4.52 12.02 19.49
CA GLU A 36 -5.61 12.27 18.53
C GLU A 36 -6.32 10.97 18.10
N GLY A 37 -5.84 9.81 18.55
CA GLY A 37 -6.39 8.50 18.21
C GLY A 37 -5.79 7.85 16.96
N ASN A 38 -4.73 8.40 16.37
CA ASN A 38 -4.06 7.84 15.20
C ASN A 38 -3.07 6.74 15.60
N TYR A 39 -2.96 5.72 14.75
CA TYR A 39 -1.99 4.65 14.92
C TYR A 39 -0.82 4.84 13.96
N TYR A 40 0.40 4.73 14.47
CA TYR A 40 1.60 4.72 13.65
C TYR A 40 1.97 3.29 13.26
N GLU A 41 2.35 3.11 12.00
CA GLU A 41 2.87 1.85 11.48
C GLU A 41 4.27 2.04 10.94
N ASP A 42 5.19 1.17 11.35
CA ASP A 42 6.53 1.13 10.79
C ASP A 42 6.50 0.40 9.46
N VAL A 43 6.97 1.05 8.40
CA VAL A 43 7.03 0.49 7.06
C VAL A 43 8.48 0.26 6.65
N LEU A 44 8.80 -0.98 6.29
CA LEU A 44 10.07 -1.31 5.66
C LEU A 44 10.01 -0.99 4.17
N LEU A 45 11.02 -0.29 3.64
CA LEU A 45 11.21 -0.10 2.20
C LEU A 45 12.28 -1.08 1.68
N PRO A 46 11.92 -2.34 1.33
CA PRO A 46 12.92 -3.38 1.00
C PRO A 46 13.76 -3.05 -0.23
N LYS A 47 13.27 -2.17 -1.11
CA LYS A 47 13.98 -1.69 -2.31
C LYS A 47 14.47 -0.24 -2.15
N GLY A 48 14.44 0.31 -0.94
CA GLY A 48 14.64 1.72 -0.68
C GLY A 48 13.64 2.59 -1.45
N LEU A 49 14.08 3.75 -1.94
CA LEU A 49 13.27 4.66 -2.76
C LEU A 49 13.29 4.32 -4.26
N ARG A 50 13.53 3.04 -4.62
CA ARG A 50 13.41 2.59 -6.00
C ARG A 50 11.94 2.38 -6.35
N THR A 51 11.46 3.09 -7.36
CA THR A 51 10.07 3.06 -7.79
C THR A 51 9.75 1.86 -8.68
N SER A 52 8.46 1.60 -8.90
CA SER A 52 7.95 0.62 -9.87
C SER A 52 8.45 0.86 -11.30
N TYR A 53 8.81 2.10 -11.64
CA TYR A 53 9.39 2.47 -12.94
C TYR A 53 10.92 2.39 -12.95
N GLN A 54 11.51 1.78 -11.92
CA GLN A 54 12.94 1.57 -11.77
C GLN A 54 13.77 2.85 -11.61
N LYS A 55 13.13 3.97 -11.25
CA LYS A 55 13.82 5.23 -10.89
C LYS A 55 14.20 5.16 -9.41
N THR A 56 15.40 5.63 -9.06
CA THR A 56 15.79 5.80 -7.65
C THR A 56 15.58 7.26 -7.28
N LEU A 57 14.67 7.53 -6.35
CA LEU A 57 14.41 8.89 -5.90
C LEU A 57 15.48 9.32 -4.89
N PRO A 58 15.92 10.60 -4.91
CA PRO A 58 16.81 11.11 -3.87
C PRO A 58 16.10 11.07 -2.52
N PHE A 59 16.84 10.69 -1.48
CA PHE A 59 16.35 10.74 -0.12
C PHE A 59 16.37 12.18 0.36
N ASP A 60 15.18 12.75 0.53
CA ASP A 60 15.00 14.01 1.23
C ASP A 60 14.45 13.73 2.63
N LYS A 61 14.80 14.58 3.61
CA LYS A 61 14.21 14.47 4.94
C LYS A 61 12.74 14.86 4.80
N GLU A 62 11.84 13.99 5.26
CA GLU A 62 10.38 14.23 5.29
C GLU A 62 9.64 14.08 3.95
N LEU A 63 9.84 12.96 3.26
CA LEU A 63 8.97 12.57 2.15
C LEU A 63 7.55 12.28 2.65
N LYS A 64 6.58 13.08 2.20
CA LYS A 64 5.14 12.89 2.45
C LYS A 64 4.47 12.19 1.28
N GLY A 65 3.39 11.48 1.58
CA GLY A 65 2.66 10.72 0.58
C GLY A 65 1.50 9.94 1.16
N ASN A 66 0.77 9.30 0.26
CA ASN A 66 -0.33 8.42 0.57
C ASN A 66 0.16 6.96 0.48
N ALA A 67 -0.08 6.18 1.53
CA ALA A 67 0.25 4.76 1.59
C ALA A 67 -1.03 3.92 1.49
N GLU A 68 -1.05 3.00 0.53
CA GLU A 68 -2.15 2.06 0.32
C GLU A 68 -1.70 0.65 0.70
N ILE A 69 -2.33 0.06 1.72
CA ILE A 69 -2.06 -1.32 2.15
C ILE A 69 -2.84 -2.29 1.25
N VAL A 70 -2.11 -3.20 0.61
CA VAL A 70 -2.69 -4.22 -0.27
C VAL A 70 -3.17 -5.39 0.60
N THR A 71 -4.45 -5.37 0.98
CA THR A 71 -5.10 -6.44 1.76
C THR A 71 -5.43 -7.68 0.93
N GLN A 72 -5.52 -7.53 -0.40
CA GLN A 72 -5.77 -8.62 -1.35
C GLN A 72 -5.01 -8.37 -2.65
N ASP A 73 -4.00 -9.19 -2.94
CA ASP A 73 -3.21 -9.09 -4.18
C ASP A 73 -3.85 -9.91 -5.31
N LEU A 74 -4.97 -9.43 -5.83
CA LEU A 74 -5.72 -10.10 -6.89
C LEU A 74 -5.28 -9.61 -8.28
N ARG A 75 -5.04 -10.55 -9.18
CA ARG A 75 -4.91 -10.27 -10.62
C ARG A 75 -6.23 -9.73 -11.17
N LEU A 76 -6.16 -9.04 -12.31
CA LEU A 76 -7.35 -8.43 -12.92
C LEU A 76 -8.46 -9.45 -13.21
N ILE A 77 -8.10 -10.62 -13.71
CA ILE A 77 -9.05 -11.70 -14.00
C ILE A 77 -9.68 -12.28 -12.72
N GLU A 78 -8.91 -12.37 -11.63
CA GLU A 78 -9.43 -12.82 -10.33
C GLU A 78 -10.40 -11.79 -9.75
N ARG A 79 -10.10 -10.49 -9.91
CA ARG A 79 -11.00 -9.40 -9.54
C ARG A 79 -12.32 -9.46 -10.32
N PHE A 80 -12.27 -9.78 -11.61
CA PHE A 80 -13.47 -9.97 -12.43
C PHE A 80 -14.35 -11.11 -11.90
N PHE A 81 -13.77 -12.29 -11.70
CA PHE A 81 -14.52 -13.44 -11.16
C PHE A 81 -14.98 -13.24 -9.72
N TYR A 82 -14.25 -12.47 -8.91
CA TYR A 82 -14.64 -12.12 -7.55
C TYR A 82 -15.99 -11.39 -7.54
N GLN A 83 -16.19 -10.41 -8.44
CA GLN A 83 -17.47 -9.69 -8.54
C GLN A 83 -18.61 -10.62 -9.00
N ILE A 84 -18.35 -11.51 -9.96
CA ILE A 84 -19.35 -12.49 -10.43
C ILE A 84 -19.78 -13.42 -9.29
N ARG A 85 -18.83 -13.98 -8.55
CA ARG A 85 -19.12 -14.85 -7.40
C ARG A 85 -19.92 -14.13 -6.33
N LYS A 86 -19.55 -12.87 -6.04
CA LYS A 86 -20.26 -12.06 -5.04
C LYS A 86 -21.73 -11.88 -5.43
N LEU A 87 -22.03 -11.57 -6.70
CA LEU A 87 -23.41 -11.42 -7.19
C LEU A 87 -24.22 -12.72 -7.11
N LEU A 88 -23.60 -13.87 -7.43
CA LEU A 88 -24.26 -15.18 -7.37
C LEU A 88 -24.50 -15.64 -5.93
N ALA A 89 -23.58 -15.32 -5.00
CA ALA A 89 -23.71 -15.66 -3.58
C ALA A 89 -24.86 -14.91 -2.90
N TYR A 90 -25.24 -13.71 -3.37
CA TYR A 90 -26.39 -12.96 -2.85
C TYR A 90 -27.76 -13.56 -3.24
N GLN A 91 -27.83 -14.58 -4.11
CA GLN A 91 -29.10 -15.20 -4.51
C GLN A 91 -29.48 -16.45 -3.71
N THR A 92 -28.77 -16.75 -2.62
CA THR A 92 -29.05 -17.90 -1.74
C THR A 92 -29.48 -17.48 -0.31
N GLU A 93 -29.81 -16.21 -0.10
CA GLU A 93 -30.50 -15.73 1.10
C GLU A 93 -31.97 -15.40 0.80
#